data_AF-A0A1Q6KCW9-F1
#
_entry.id   AF-A0A1Q6KCW9-F1
#
_cell.length_a   1.000
_cell.length_b   1.000
_cell.length_c   1.000
_cell.angle_alpha   90.00
_cell.angle_beta   90.00
_cell.angle_gamma   90.00
#
_symmetry.space_group_name_H-M   'P 1'
#
loop_
_entity.id
_entity.type
_entity.pdbx_description
1 polymer ?
#
loop_
_entity_poly.entity_id
_entity_poly.type
_entity_poly.pdbx_seq_one_letter_code
_entity_poly.pdbx_strand_id
1 'polypeptide(L)' 'MNANTKLEIAVEIMAAKIAKTSREEQSEEKIEKLLKEKTKMYQGDNEIIEKIINVYGKEVKGE' A
#
# COMPACT_ATOMS: atom_id res chain seq x y z
N MET A 1 -6.16 8.53 14.54
CA MET A 1 -5.72 9.24 13.31
C MET A 1 -6.95 9.73 12.58
N ASN A 2 -6.95 10.97 12.10
CA ASN A 2 -7.99 11.47 11.20
C ASN A 2 -7.85 10.79 9.82
N ALA A 3 -8.91 10.74 9.03
CA ALA A 3 -8.94 10.09 7.72
C ALA A 3 -7.83 10.58 6.77
N ASN A 4 -7.55 11.90 6.77
CA ASN A 4 -6.47 12.49 5.99
C ASN A 4 -5.09 11.93 6.38
N THR A 5 -4.82 11.81 7.69
CA THR A 5 -3.56 11.23 8.19
C THR A 5 -3.44 9.75 7.85
N LYS A 6 -4.54 8.99 7.89
CA LYS A 6 -4.52 7.58 7.46
C LYS A 6 -4.18 7.45 5.97
N LEU A 7 -4.75 8.32 5.13
CA LEU A 7 -4.50 8.31 3.69
C LEU A 7 -3.04 8.68 3.37
N GLU A 8 -2.49 9.72 3.99
CA GLU A 8 -1.08 10.11 3.80
C GLU A 8 -0.13 8.96 4.11
N ILE A 9 -0.32 8.30 5.25
CA ILE A 9 0.50 7.14 5.66
C ILE A 9 0.31 5.97 4.71
N ALA A 10 -0.92 5.69 4.27
CA ALA A 10 -1.19 4.63 3.32
C ALA A 10 -0.51 4.89 1.96
N VAL A 11 -0.46 6.15 1.50
CA VAL A 11 0.26 6.53 0.27
C VAL A 11 1.75 6.21 0.38
N GLU A 12 2.39 6.58 1.49
CA GLU A 12 3.81 6.30 1.71
C GLU A 12 4.10 4.78 1.75
N ILE A 13 3.30 4.03 2.50
CA ILE A 13 3.44 2.57 2.60
C ILE A 13 3.21 1.90 1.24
N MET A 14 2.19 2.33 0.50
CA MET A 14 1.89 1.79 -0.83
C MET A 14 3.04 2.01 -1.80
N ALA A 15 3.62 3.21 -1.81
CA ALA A 15 4.79 3.53 -2.63
C ALA A 15 5.99 2.63 -2.27
N ALA A 16 6.26 2.46 -0.97
CA ALA A 16 7.35 1.61 -0.50
C ALA A 16 7.12 0.12 -0.83
N LYS A 17 5.88 -0.37 -0.71
CA LYS A 17 5.52 -1.76 -1.07
C LYS A 17 5.72 -2.02 -2.56
N ILE A 18 5.28 -1.10 -3.42
CA ILE A 18 5.48 -1.20 -4.87
C ILE A 18 6.98 -1.22 -5.21
N ALA A 19 7.77 -0.32 -4.60
CA ALA A 19 9.22 -0.28 -4.82
C ALA A 19 9.92 -1.58 -4.39
N LYS A 20 9.53 -2.11 -3.22
CA LYS A 20 10.06 -3.38 -2.69
C LYS A 20 9.70 -4.55 -3.60
N THR A 21 8.42 -4.73 -3.95
CA THR A 21 7.97 -5.81 -4.85
C THR A 21 8.59 -5.69 -6.24
N SER A 22 8.76 -4.48 -6.78
CA SER A 22 9.44 -4.26 -8.06
C SER A 22 10.91 -4.67 -8.03
N ARG A 23 11.60 -4.42 -6.90
CA ARG A 23 13.01 -4.75 -6.73
C ARG A 23 13.27 -6.23 -6.42
N GLU A 24 12.46 -6.83 -5.55
CA GLU A 24 12.72 -8.16 -4.99
C GLU A 24 12.01 -9.28 -5.76
N GLU A 25 10.75 -9.06 -6.13
CA GLU A 25 9.90 -10.12 -6.66
C GLU A 25 9.78 -10.05 -8.18
N GLN A 26 10.01 -8.86 -8.78
CA GLN A 26 9.87 -8.59 -10.22
C GLN A 26 8.56 -9.15 -10.81
N SER A 27 7.52 -9.25 -9.96
CA SER A 27 6.27 -9.94 -10.30
C SER A 27 5.25 -8.91 -10.78
N GLU A 28 5.03 -8.91 -12.10
CA GLU A 28 4.11 -7.97 -12.77
C GLU A 28 2.68 -8.09 -12.23
N GLU A 29 2.21 -9.31 -11.93
CA GLU A 29 0.90 -9.56 -11.34
C GLU A 29 0.73 -8.90 -9.96
N LYS A 30 1.76 -8.98 -9.11
CA LYS A 30 1.73 -8.34 -7.79
C LYS A 30 1.76 -6.83 -7.90
N ILE A 31 2.55 -6.28 -8.83
CA ILE A 31 2.57 -4.84 -9.09
C ILE A 31 1.21 -4.37 -9.59
N GLU A 32 0.59 -5.08 -10.53
CA GLU A 32 -0.75 -4.75 -11.03
C GLU A 32 -1.80 -4.75 -9.91
N LYS A 33 -1.74 -5.75 -9.02
CA LYS A 33 -2.62 -5.81 -7.84
C LYS A 33 -2.41 -4.60 -6.93
N LEU A 34 -1.17 -4.23 -6.64
CA LEU A 34 -0.86 -3.05 -5.81
C LEU A 34 -1.34 -1.74 -6.47
N LEU A 35 -1.27 -1.63 -7.80
CA LEU A 35 -1.79 -0.48 -8.54
C LEU A 35 -3.32 -0.40 -8.49
N LYS A 36 -4.02 -1.54 -8.55
CA LYS A 36 -5.48 -1.58 -8.36
C LYS A 36 -5.88 -1.14 -6.94
N GLU A 37 -5.15 -1.60 -5.93
CA GLU A 37 -5.39 -1.21 -4.54
C GLU A 37 -5.07 0.28 -4.30
N LYS A 38 -4.01 0.80 -4.92
CA LYS A 38 -3.69 2.24 -4.91
C LYS A 38 -4.86 3.09 -5.40
N THR A 39 -5.52 2.68 -6.49
CA THR A 39 -6.69 3.40 -7.01
C THR A 39 -7.85 3.41 -6.02
N LYS A 40 -8.16 2.26 -5.40
CA LYS A 40 -9.22 2.15 -4.38
C LYS A 40 -8.91 2.98 -3.14
N MET A 41 -7.65 3.01 -2.71
CA MET A 41 -7.18 3.85 -1.62
C MET A 41 -7.46 5.33 -1.90
N TYR A 42 -7.12 5.84 -3.09
CA TYR A 42 -7.42 7.24 -3.47
C TYR A 42 -8.91 7.53 -3.62
N GLN A 43 -9.74 6.51 -3.87
CA GLN A 43 -11.20 6.62 -3.87
C GLN A 43 -11.79 6.67 -2.45
N GLY A 44 -10.97 6.53 -1.41
CA GLY A 44 -11.41 6.58 -0.01
C GLY A 44 -11.92 5.24 0.53
N ASP A 45 -11.54 4.13 -0.10
CA ASP A 45 -11.86 2.78 0.40
C ASP A 45 -11.11 2.51 1.72
N ASN A 46 -11.83 2.64 2.84
CA ASN A 46 -11.25 2.49 4.17
C ASN A 46 -10.70 1.08 4.43
N GLU A 47 -11.31 0.02 3.89
CA GLU A 47 -10.81 -1.34 4.08
C GLU A 47 -9.44 -1.51 3.43
N ILE A 48 -9.27 -0.95 2.22
CA ILE A 48 -7.99 -0.95 1.52
C ILE A 48 -6.97 -0.09 2.28
N ILE A 49 -7.34 1.10 2.75
CA ILE A 49 -6.45 1.97 3.53
C ILE A 49 -5.96 1.23 4.79
N GLU A 50 -6.85 0.58 5.53
CA GLU A 50 -6.47 -0.18 6.73
C GLU A 50 -5.63 -1.41 6.42
N LYS A 51 -5.92 -2.11 5.32
CA LYS A 51 -5.08 -3.21 4.85
C LYS A 51 -3.66 -2.74 4.53
N ILE A 52 -3.51 -1.62 3.82
CA ILE A 52 -2.19 -1.06 3.48
C ILE A 52 -1.42 -0.74 4.75
N ILE A 53 -2.04 -0.05 5.71
CA ILE A 53 -1.37 0.34 6.95
C ILE A 53 -0.97 -0.88 7.79
N ASN A 54 -1.88 -1.84 7.98
CA ASN A 54 -1.68 -2.95 8.93
C ASN A 54 -0.93 -4.14 8.35
N VAL A 55 -1.06 -4.40 7.05
CA VAL A 55 -0.42 -5.53 6.37
C VAL A 55 0.85 -5.05 5.67
N TYR A 56 0.72 -4.13 4.71
CA TYR A 56 1.85 -3.69 3.91
C TYR A 56 2.84 -2.87 4.75
N GLY A 57 2.34 -2.14 5.75
CA GLY A 57 3.20 -1.42 6.70
C GLY A 57 4.18 -2.33 7.43
N LYS A 58 3.76 -3.54 7.82
CA LYS A 58 4.63 -4.53 8.47
C LYS A 58 5.63 -5.12 7.48
N GLU A 59 5.15 -5.50 6.29
CA GLU A 59 6.01 -6.08 5.25
C GLU A 59 7.11 -5.13 4.77
N VAL A 60 6.83 -3.82 4.73
CA VAL A 60 7.80 -2.79 4.34
C VAL A 60 8.79 -2.52 5.47
N LYS A 61 8.34 -2.47 6.73
CA LYS A 61 9.22 -2.26 7.90
C LYS A 61 10.16 -3.44 8.17
N GLY A 62 9.85 -4.63 7.63
CA GLY A 62 10.66 -5.82 7.84
C GLY A 62 10.56 -6.39 9.26
N GLU A 63 9.44 -6.10 9.94
CA GLU A 63 9.05 -6.67 11.25
C GLU A 63 8.31 -8.00 11.09
#